data_AF-A0A662X9A3-F1
#
_entry.id   AF-A0A662X9A3-F1
#
_cell.length_a   1.000
_cell.length_b   1.000
_cell.length_c   1.000
_cell.angle_alpha   90.00
_cell.angle_beta   90.00
_cell.angle_gamma   90.00
#
_symmetry.space_group_name_H-M   'P 1'
#
loop_
_entity.id
_entity.type
_entity.pdbx_description
1 polymer ?
#
loop_
_entity_poly.entity_id
_entity_poly.type
_entity_poly.pdbx_seq_one_letter_code
_entity_poly.pdbx_strand_id
1 'polypeptide(L)'
;RNERMKSVEQKKQHLQDLLVQQVAMKNLLKRNAERKRAESVSSVAANAARDEGRVFLPFIAVNTSKDTVIQCEMSEDRQDIFFNFSAPFEIHDDADILQKLNLHKAPYAELKQMVPEKLLSYLPAECELKSEEK
;
A
#
# COMPACT_ATOMS: atom_id res chain seq x y z
N ARG A 1 4.60 -3.03 -36.15
CA ARG A 1 5.60 -2.20 -35.41
C ARG A 1 4.93 -1.44 -34.25
N ASN A 2 3.78 -0.80 -34.47
CA ASN A 2 3.07 -0.02 -33.45
C ASN A 2 2.60 -0.86 -32.25
N GLU A 3 2.11 -2.08 -32.47
CA GLU A 3 1.67 -2.98 -31.38
C GLU A 3 2.81 -3.39 -30.46
N ARG A 4 3.99 -3.69 -31.03
CA ARG A 4 5.19 -4.01 -30.24
C ARG A 4 5.61 -2.83 -29.37
N MET A 5 5.56 -1.62 -29.91
CA MET A 5 5.90 -0.40 -29.16
C MET A 5 4.92 -0.17 -27.99
N LYS A 6 3.60 -0.33 -28.25
CA LYS A 6 2.58 -0.27 -27.19
C LYS A 6 2.81 -1.32 -26.09
N SER A 7 3.13 -2.56 -26.48
CA SER A 7 3.40 -3.62 -25.51
C SER A 7 4.65 -3.36 -24.67
N VAL A 8 5.71 -2.80 -25.26
CA VAL A 8 6.91 -2.40 -24.52
C VAL A 8 6.59 -1.31 -23.51
N GLU A 9 5.80 -0.31 -23.89
CA GLU A 9 5.40 0.77 -22.98
C GLU A 9 4.55 0.24 -21.81
N GLN A 10 3.57 -0.61 -22.08
CA GLN A 10 2.75 -1.25 -21.04
C GLN A 10 3.59 -2.07 -20.07
N LYS A 11 4.57 -2.84 -20.58
CA LYS A 11 5.48 -3.62 -19.73
C LYS A 11 6.40 -2.74 -18.90
N LYS A 12 6.83 -1.61 -19.45
CA LYS A 12 7.64 -0.62 -18.73
C LYS A 12 6.84 0.03 -17.60
N GLN A 13 5.59 0.42 -17.86
CA GLN A 13 4.69 0.96 -16.83
C GLN A 13 4.42 -0.08 -15.75
N HIS A 14 4.10 -1.32 -16.14
CA HIS A 14 3.87 -2.38 -15.17
C HIS A 14 5.11 -2.68 -14.31
N LEU A 15 6.32 -2.64 -14.91
CA LEU A 15 7.56 -2.74 -14.15
C LEU A 15 7.70 -1.60 -13.13
N GLN A 16 7.36 -0.38 -13.53
CA GLN A 16 7.38 0.79 -12.63
C GLN A 16 6.44 0.61 -11.44
N ASP A 17 5.22 0.14 -11.69
CA ASP A 17 4.21 -0.12 -10.66
C ASP A 17 4.71 -1.19 -9.67
N LEU A 18 5.34 -2.27 -10.18
CA LEU A 18 5.95 -3.30 -9.34
C LEU A 18 7.10 -2.76 -8.47
N LEU A 19 7.92 -1.86 -9.01
CA LEU A 19 9.00 -1.23 -8.25
C LEU A 19 8.46 -0.34 -7.14
N VAL A 20 7.43 0.46 -7.42
CA VAL A 20 6.70 1.29 -6.44
C VAL A 20 6.16 0.40 -5.31
N GLN A 21 5.49 -0.69 -5.65
CA GLN A 21 4.94 -1.65 -4.69
C GLN A 21 6.04 -2.30 -3.84
N GLN A 22 7.17 -2.68 -4.44
CA GLN A 22 8.31 -3.26 -3.72
C GLN A 22 8.89 -2.29 -2.69
N VAL A 23 9.04 -1.01 -3.05
CA VAL A 23 9.49 0.03 -2.12
C VAL A 23 8.47 0.19 -0.98
N ALA A 24 7.19 0.34 -1.32
CA ALA A 24 6.09 0.47 -0.36
C ALA A 24 6.05 -0.68 0.65
N MET A 25 6.17 -1.91 0.17
CA MET A 25 6.15 -3.10 1.02
C MET A 25 7.36 -3.19 1.95
N LYS A 26 8.57 -2.93 1.45
CA LYS A 26 9.78 -2.92 2.29
C LYS A 26 9.72 -1.83 3.36
N ASN A 27 9.21 -0.65 3.03
CA ASN A 27 9.01 0.43 4.00
C ASN A 27 7.95 0.09 5.05
N LEU A 28 6.84 -0.54 4.64
CA LEU A 28 5.83 -1.05 5.58
C LEU A 28 6.44 -2.03 6.58
N LEU A 29 7.20 -3.02 6.08
CA LEU A 29 7.84 -4.03 6.93
C LEU A 29 8.84 -3.41 7.90
N LYS A 30 9.68 -2.48 7.44
CA LYS A 30 10.62 -1.73 8.28
C LYS A 30 9.90 -0.96 9.39
N ARG A 31 8.89 -0.15 9.04
CA ARG A 31 8.07 0.62 9.99
C ARG A 31 7.38 -0.27 11.02
N ASN A 32 6.81 -1.40 10.58
CA ASN A 32 6.11 -2.32 11.47
C ASN A 32 7.09 -3.05 12.41
N ALA A 33 8.28 -3.42 11.93
CA ALA A 33 9.33 -4.02 12.76
C ALA A 33 9.84 -3.04 13.83
N GLU A 34 10.02 -1.77 13.48
CA GLU A 34 10.41 -0.70 14.42
C GLU A 34 9.34 -0.49 15.50
N ARG A 35 8.06 -0.42 15.12
CA ARG A 35 6.94 -0.33 16.08
C ARG A 35 6.91 -1.54 17.03
N LYS A 36 7.07 -2.76 16.50
CA LYS A 36 7.13 -3.97 17.32
C LYS A 36 8.28 -3.93 18.34
N ARG A 37 9.45 -3.41 17.95
CA ARG A 37 10.59 -3.22 18.86
C ARG A 37 10.28 -2.18 19.93
N ALA A 38 9.72 -1.02 19.58
CA ALA A 38 9.33 0.02 20.53
C ALA A 38 8.29 -0.48 21.54
N GLU A 39 7.29 -1.23 21.08
CA GLU A 39 6.24 -1.83 21.91
C GLU A 39 6.76 -2.91 22.88
N SER A 40 7.84 -3.61 22.53
CA SER A 40 8.45 -4.63 23.41
C SER A 40 9.16 -4.05 24.64
N VAL A 41 9.49 -2.75 24.62
CA VAL A 41 10.18 -2.07 25.74
C VAL A 41 9.20 -1.58 26.82
N SER A 42 7.89 -1.43 26.51
CA SER A 42 6.99 -0.64 27.36
C SER A 42 6.02 -1.39 28.29
N SER A 43 5.67 -2.67 28.08
CA SER A 43 4.84 -3.39 29.08
C SER A 43 4.59 -4.87 28.78
N VAL A 44 4.62 -5.69 29.83
CA VAL A 44 4.40 -7.15 29.90
C VAL A 44 2.90 -7.55 29.78
N ALA A 45 1.97 -6.62 29.60
CA ALA A 45 0.52 -6.87 29.74
C ALA A 45 -0.33 -6.80 28.44
N ALA A 46 0.27 -6.79 27.24
CA ALA A 46 -0.45 -6.46 26.00
C ALA A 46 -0.54 -7.58 24.95
N ASN A 47 -0.33 -8.86 25.30
CA ASN A 47 -0.21 -9.90 24.27
C ASN A 47 -1.54 -10.37 23.63
N ALA A 48 -2.69 -10.17 24.28
CA ALA A 48 -3.99 -10.62 23.75
C ALA A 48 -4.78 -9.53 23.00
N ALA A 49 -4.53 -8.25 23.27
CA ALA A 49 -5.21 -7.11 22.63
C ALA A 49 -4.44 -6.55 21.41
N ARG A 50 -3.34 -7.19 20.99
CA ARG A 50 -2.41 -6.68 19.97
C ARG A 50 -2.87 -6.85 18.52
N ASP A 51 -3.94 -7.62 18.28
CA ASP A 51 -4.48 -7.88 16.95
C ASP A 51 -5.77 -7.11 16.65
N GLU A 52 -6.41 -6.52 17.68
CA GLU A 52 -7.60 -5.68 17.50
C GLU A 52 -7.17 -4.32 16.92
N GLY A 53 -7.23 -4.21 15.60
CA GLY A 53 -6.93 -2.97 14.86
C GLY A 53 -5.85 -3.10 13.80
N ARG A 54 -5.36 -4.32 13.50
CA ARG A 54 -4.45 -4.56 12.38
C ARG A 54 -5.21 -5.13 11.19
N VAL A 55 -4.90 -4.62 10.00
CA VAL A 55 -5.40 -5.14 8.72
C VAL A 55 -4.21 -5.73 7.97
N PHE A 56 -4.32 -7.01 7.61
CA PHE A 56 -3.27 -7.74 6.88
C PHE A 56 -3.47 -7.57 5.38
N LEU A 57 -2.36 -7.60 4.64
CA LEU A 57 -2.37 -7.66 3.17
C LEU A 57 -2.67 -9.10 2.71
N PRO A 58 -3.39 -9.31 1.60
CA PRO A 58 -4.03 -8.30 0.75
C PRO A 58 -5.40 -7.87 1.29
N PHE A 59 -5.77 -6.61 1.04
CA PHE A 59 -7.11 -6.09 1.37
C PHE A 59 -7.58 -5.06 0.33
N ILE A 60 -8.89 -4.79 0.34
CA ILE A 60 -9.50 -3.65 -0.35
C ILE A 60 -10.16 -2.75 0.69
N ALA A 61 -10.12 -1.45 0.47
CA ALA A 61 -10.76 -0.45 1.32
C ALA A 61 -11.85 0.28 0.54
N VAL A 62 -13.06 0.31 1.08
CA VAL A 62 -14.17 1.09 0.54
C VAL A 62 -14.35 2.34 1.39
N ASN A 63 -14.16 3.50 0.79
CA ASN A 63 -14.28 4.80 1.46
C ASN A 63 -15.55 5.51 1.01
N THR A 64 -16.29 6.11 1.94
CA THR A 64 -17.49 6.91 1.64
C THR A 64 -17.65 8.01 2.68
N SER A 65 -18.59 8.94 2.47
CA SER A 65 -18.90 9.98 3.45
C SER A 65 -19.34 9.36 4.78
N LYS A 66 -19.01 10.04 5.89
CA LYS A 66 -19.47 9.68 7.23
C LYS A 66 -21.00 9.65 7.37
N ASP A 67 -21.70 10.40 6.51
CA ASP A 67 -23.16 10.53 6.52
C ASP A 67 -23.84 9.51 5.59
N THR A 68 -23.07 8.66 4.91
CA THR A 68 -23.59 7.63 4.00
C THR A 68 -24.25 6.50 4.79
N VAL A 69 -25.49 6.17 4.43
CA VAL A 69 -26.16 4.97 4.93
C VAL A 69 -25.70 3.77 4.11
N ILE A 70 -25.19 2.74 4.78
CA ILE A 70 -24.69 1.52 4.16
C ILE A 70 -25.62 0.37 4.57
N GLN A 71 -26.28 -0.25 3.60
CA GLN A 71 -27.01 -1.51 3.81
C GLN A 71 -26.11 -2.66 3.35
N CYS A 72 -25.94 -3.67 4.21
CA CYS A 72 -25.10 -4.83 3.96
C CYS A 72 -25.97 -6.09 4.03
N GLU A 73 -25.99 -6.85 2.94
CA GLU A 73 -26.63 -8.15 2.84
C GLU A 73 -25.56 -9.19 2.55
N MET A 74 -25.47 -10.22 3.39
CA MET A 74 -24.47 -11.27 3.28
C MET A 74 -25.17 -12.61 3.12
N SER A 75 -24.74 -13.41 2.17
CA SER A 75 -25.20 -14.79 2.02
C SER A 75 -24.85 -15.61 3.26
N GLU A 76 -25.61 -16.67 3.53
CA GLU A 76 -25.40 -17.51 4.72
C GLU A 76 -24.00 -18.15 4.73
N ASP A 77 -23.48 -18.49 3.55
CA ASP A 77 -22.14 -19.05 3.34
C ASP A 77 -21.02 -18.00 3.32
N ARG A 78 -21.38 -16.71 3.46
CA ARG A 78 -20.46 -15.57 3.51
C ARG A 78 -19.60 -15.36 2.26
N GLN A 79 -19.96 -15.99 1.15
CA GLN A 79 -19.23 -15.86 -0.11
C GLN A 79 -19.69 -14.63 -0.90
N ASP A 80 -20.97 -14.29 -0.81
CA ASP A 80 -21.56 -13.15 -1.48
C ASP A 80 -21.93 -12.07 -0.48
N ILE A 81 -21.44 -10.86 -0.72
CA ILE A 81 -21.72 -9.69 0.11
C ILE A 81 -22.17 -8.57 -0.81
N PHE A 82 -23.36 -8.04 -0.55
CA PHE A 82 -23.95 -6.92 -1.25
C PHE A 82 -23.94 -5.69 -0.35
N PHE A 83 -23.31 -4.63 -0.84
CA PHE A 83 -23.31 -3.32 -0.20
C PHE A 83 -24.13 -2.34 -1.03
N ASN A 84 -25.14 -1.73 -0.40
CA ASN A 84 -25.91 -0.65 -0.98
C ASN A 84 -25.59 0.65 -0.22
N PHE A 85 -25.05 1.64 -0.95
CA PHE A 85 -24.63 2.92 -0.41
C PHE A 85 -25.62 4.00 -0.82
N SER A 86 -26.09 4.81 0.12
CA SER A 86 -26.98 5.94 -0.18
C SER A 86 -26.29 7.12 -0.86
N ALA A 87 -24.95 7.10 -0.96
CA ALA A 87 -24.12 8.13 -1.55
C ALA A 87 -22.90 7.51 -2.25
N PRO A 88 -22.15 8.27 -3.07
CA PRO A 88 -20.96 7.77 -3.75
C PRO A 88 -19.90 7.19 -2.80
N PHE A 89 -19.17 6.20 -3.29
CA PHE A 89 -18.05 5.58 -2.59
C PHE A 89 -16.85 5.43 -3.53
N GLU A 90 -15.68 5.24 -2.95
CA GLU A 90 -14.43 4.96 -3.64
C GLU A 90 -13.89 3.61 -3.18
N ILE A 91 -13.29 2.86 -4.10
CA ILE A 91 -12.58 1.62 -3.78
C ILE A 91 -11.10 1.87 -3.98
N HIS A 92 -10.30 1.53 -2.97
CA HIS A 92 -8.85 1.58 -2.99
C HIS A 92 -8.32 0.17 -2.73
N ASP A 93 -7.35 -0.27 -3.51
CA ASP A 93 -6.61 -1.49 -3.19
C ASP A 93 -5.53 -1.21 -2.14
N ASP A 94 -4.83 -2.26 -1.71
CA ASP A 94 -3.77 -2.11 -0.73
C ASP A 94 -2.59 -1.28 -1.25
N ALA A 95 -2.20 -1.42 -2.51
CA ALA A 95 -1.12 -0.68 -3.13
C ALA A 95 -1.39 0.84 -3.11
N ASP A 96 -2.60 1.26 -3.47
CA ASP A 96 -3.05 2.65 -3.42
C ASP A 96 -3.03 3.19 -1.98
N ILE A 97 -3.47 2.39 -1.01
CA ILE A 97 -3.41 2.78 0.40
C ILE A 97 -1.95 2.92 0.87
N LEU A 98 -1.06 2.01 0.51
CA LEU A 98 0.36 2.12 0.85
C LEU A 98 1.00 3.36 0.18
N GLN A 99 0.57 3.72 -1.02
CA GLN A 99 1.01 4.95 -1.67
C GLN A 99 0.52 6.20 -0.94
N LYS A 100 -0.77 6.26 -0.56
CA LYS A 100 -1.35 7.35 0.24
C LYS A 100 -0.69 7.51 1.61
N LEU A 101 -0.20 6.42 2.19
CA LEU A 101 0.62 6.43 3.40
C LEU A 101 2.08 6.89 3.17
N ASN A 102 2.42 7.33 1.95
CA ASN A 102 3.75 7.74 1.50
C ASN A 102 4.82 6.64 1.66
N LEU A 103 4.43 5.37 1.70
CA LEU A 103 5.38 4.27 1.90
C LEU A 103 6.18 3.95 0.63
N HIS A 104 5.72 4.39 -0.54
CA HIS A 104 6.47 4.27 -1.79
C HIS A 104 7.65 5.24 -1.91
N LYS A 105 7.83 6.15 -0.95
CA LYS A 105 8.87 7.18 -0.98
C LYS A 105 10.01 6.84 -0.03
N ALA A 106 11.25 7.02 -0.47
CA ALA A 106 12.43 6.87 0.37
C ALA A 106 13.60 7.73 -0.15
N PRO A 107 14.62 8.02 0.69
CA PRO A 107 15.86 8.61 0.21
C PRO A 107 16.57 7.70 -0.78
N TYR A 108 17.27 8.26 -1.77
CA TYR A 108 17.96 7.48 -2.80
C TYR A 108 18.92 6.41 -2.26
N ALA A 109 19.58 6.69 -1.12
CA ALA A 109 20.44 5.73 -0.44
C ALA A 109 19.69 4.47 0.02
N GLU A 110 18.45 4.62 0.50
CA GLU A 110 17.60 3.49 0.92
C GLU A 110 17.01 2.77 -0.30
N LEU A 111 16.62 3.52 -1.34
CA LEU A 111 16.09 2.95 -2.59
C LEU A 111 17.07 1.95 -3.23
N LYS A 112 18.37 2.23 -3.20
CA LYS A 112 19.43 1.29 -3.68
C LYS A 112 19.44 -0.05 -2.94
N GLN A 113 19.06 -0.08 -1.67
CA GLN A 113 18.98 -1.31 -0.88
C GLN A 113 17.64 -2.03 -1.08
N MET A 114 16.61 -1.27 -1.46
CA MET A 114 15.26 -1.77 -1.63
C MET A 114 15.04 -2.36 -3.02
N VAL A 115 15.69 -1.82 -4.05
CA VAL A 115 15.53 -2.17 -5.46
C VAL A 115 16.86 -2.65 -6.05
N PRO A 116 16.88 -3.72 -6.87
CA PRO A 116 18.10 -4.14 -7.56
C PRO A 116 18.72 -3.05 -8.43
N GLU A 117 20.05 -2.92 -8.45
CA GLU A 117 20.76 -1.85 -9.16
C GLU A 117 20.38 -1.73 -10.64
N LYS A 118 20.17 -2.87 -11.31
CA LYS A 118 19.78 -2.93 -12.74
C LYS A 118 18.43 -2.30 -13.04
N LEU A 119 17.58 -2.17 -12.01
CA LEU A 119 16.21 -1.66 -12.12
C LEU A 119 16.07 -0.23 -11.60
N LEU A 120 17.12 0.35 -11.00
CA LEU A 120 17.09 1.72 -10.47
C LEU A 120 16.80 2.76 -11.56
N SER A 121 17.26 2.54 -12.79
CA SER A 121 16.97 3.43 -13.93
C SER A 121 15.51 3.42 -14.36
N TYR A 122 14.75 2.41 -13.96
CA TYR A 122 13.33 2.30 -14.24
C TYR A 122 12.48 2.80 -13.08
N LEU A 123 13.06 3.12 -11.92
CA LEU A 123 12.31 3.59 -10.77
C LEU A 123 11.65 4.94 -11.09
N PRO A 124 10.35 5.11 -10.82
CA PRO A 124 9.68 6.39 -11.00
C PRO A 124 10.26 7.50 -10.11
N ALA A 125 10.30 8.74 -10.60
CA ALA A 125 10.92 9.87 -9.91
C ALA A 125 10.18 10.26 -8.62
N GLU A 126 8.90 9.92 -8.52
CA GLU A 126 8.03 10.11 -7.36
C GLU A 126 8.43 9.28 -6.14
N CYS A 127 9.20 8.20 -6.33
CA CYS A 127 9.71 7.37 -5.23
C CYS A 127 10.86 8.04 -4.48
N GLU A 128 11.59 8.97 -5.11
CA GLU A 128 12.72 9.64 -4.48
C GLU A 128 12.23 10.85 -3.67
N LEU A 129 12.49 10.84 -2.36
CA LEU A 129 12.31 12.02 -1.52
C LEU A 129 13.39 13.04 -1.90
N LYS A 130 13.01 14.03 -2.72
CA LYS A 130 13.83 15.23 -2.90
C LYS A 130 13.92 15.91 -1.54
N SER A 131 15.12 15.96 -0.98
CA SER A 131 15.39 16.82 0.16
C SER A 131 15.10 18.24 -0.30
N GLU A 132 14.00 18.83 0.18
CA GLU A 132 13.85 20.28 0.04
C GLU A 132 14.98 20.92 0.85
N GLU A 133 15.95 21.49 0.15
CA GLU A 133 16.87 22.46 0.70
C GLU A 133 16.01 23.59 1.30
N LYS A 134 16.03 23.71 2.63
CA LYS A 134 15.63 24.92 3.35
C LYS A 134 16.87 25.60 3.88
#